data_AF-A0A537FVI5-F1
#
_entry.id   AF-A0A537FVI5-F1
#
_cell.length_a   1.000
_cell.length_b   1.000
_cell.length_c   1.000
_cell.angle_alpha   90.00
_cell.angle_beta   90.00
_cell.angle_gamma   90.00
#
_symmetry.space_group_name_H-M   'P 1'
#
loop_
_entity.id
_entity.type
_entity.pdbx_description
1 polymer ?
#
loop_
_entity_poly.entity_id
_entity_poly.type
_entity_poly.pdbx_seq_one_letter_code
_entity_poly.pdbx_strand_id
1 'polypeptide(L)'
;NSPVQLTCVLRGNVSPPFPTRLPLVAYRAGIDLNPIDLNDPDMILWLKALVWPEHRKRMETLNSAIELAKQIPPTVIRGDVLTVLPKVLSKVPVDTAVCITHSHVVYQFPKELRERFSSTINECGAHRDIFQISYEWWPGKDKPELELSTFENGVKRQQLLAYCNPHGEWLQWVA
;
A
#
# COMPACT_ATOMS: atom_id res chain seq x y z
N ASN A 1 -13.17 -15.04 9.59
CA ASN A 1 -11.73 -15.04 9.93
C ASN A 1 -10.93 -15.43 8.71
N SER A 2 -10.10 -14.53 8.18
CA SER A 2 -9.21 -14.81 7.04
C SER A 2 -8.14 -15.84 7.44
N PRO A 3 -7.70 -16.76 6.55
CA PRO A 3 -6.55 -17.62 6.81
C PRO A 3 -5.22 -16.84 6.85
N VAL A 4 -5.21 -15.62 6.32
CA VAL A 4 -4.09 -14.68 6.42
C VAL A 4 -4.32 -13.76 7.61
N GLN A 5 -3.49 -13.91 8.63
CA GLN A 5 -3.51 -13.08 9.84
C GLN A 5 -2.19 -12.33 9.94
N LEU A 6 -2.27 -11.01 10.12
CA LEU A 6 -1.12 -10.14 10.33
C LEU A 6 -1.19 -9.60 11.77
N THR A 7 -0.03 -9.53 12.43
CA THR A 7 0.09 -9.00 13.78
C THR A 7 1.06 -7.84 13.76
N CYS A 8 0.69 -6.74 14.43
CA CYS A 8 1.52 -5.56 14.59
C CYS A 8 1.48 -5.12 16.04
N VAL A 9 2.65 -4.94 16.65
CA VAL A 9 2.77 -4.43 18.03
C VAL A 9 2.64 -2.92 18.01
N LEU A 10 1.66 -2.39 18.74
CA LEU A 10 1.56 -0.95 18.98
C LEU A 10 2.59 -0.54 20.04
N ARG A 11 3.39 0.48 19.72
CA ARG A 11 4.39 1.09 20.59
C ARG A 11 4.01 2.53 20.91
N GLY A 12 4.55 3.04 22.02
CA GLY A 12 4.32 4.40 22.48
C GLY A 12 3.04 4.54 23.31
N ASN A 13 2.71 5.78 23.66
CA ASN A 13 1.62 6.11 24.57
C ASN A 13 0.36 6.61 23.86
N VAL A 14 0.43 6.82 22.55
CA VAL A 14 -0.69 7.24 21.71
C VAL A 14 -1.12 6.03 20.89
N SER A 15 -2.43 5.79 20.81
CA SER A 15 -3.00 4.70 20.00
C SER A 15 -3.63 5.26 18.74
N PRO A 16 -3.54 4.53 17.60
CA PRO A 16 -4.28 4.91 16.41
C PRO A 16 -5.79 4.89 16.69
N PRO A 17 -6.59 5.71 15.99
CA PRO A 17 -8.03 5.63 16.10
C PRO A 17 -8.50 4.28 15.55
N PHE A 18 -9.04 3.42 16.42
CA PHE A 18 -9.66 2.17 16.00
C PHE A 18 -11.13 2.42 15.68
N PRO A 19 -11.56 2.29 14.42
CA PRO A 19 -12.96 2.48 14.08
C PRO A 19 -13.79 1.33 14.64
N THR A 20 -14.98 1.65 15.15
CA THR A 20 -15.96 0.63 15.58
C THR A 20 -16.50 -0.20 14.41
N ARG A 21 -16.39 0.33 13.19
CA ARG A 21 -16.75 -0.34 11.94
C ARG A 21 -15.78 0.03 10.83
N LEU A 22 -15.29 -0.96 10.09
CA LEU A 22 -14.48 -0.74 8.89
C LEU A 22 -15.34 -0.14 7.74
N PRO A 23 -14.77 0.76 6.92
CA PRO A 23 -15.47 1.30 5.77
C PRO A 23 -15.79 0.21 4.74
N LEU A 24 -16.90 0.38 4.01
CA LEU A 24 -17.23 -0.50 2.90
C LEU A 24 -16.24 -0.24 1.74
N VAL A 25 -15.60 -1.29 1.26
CA VAL A 25 -14.72 -1.21 0.08
C VAL A 25 -15.54 -1.54 -1.16
N ALA A 26 -15.88 -0.52 -1.96
CA ALA A 26 -16.68 -0.68 -3.18
C ALA A 26 -15.95 -1.50 -4.25
N TYR A 27 -14.65 -1.23 -4.46
CA TYR A 27 -13.78 -1.99 -5.34
C TYR A 27 -12.33 -1.84 -4.88
N ARG A 28 -11.45 -2.74 -5.34
CA ARG A 28 -10.00 -2.70 -5.08
C ARG A 28 -9.24 -3.11 -6.34
N ALA A 29 -8.11 -2.46 -6.60
CA ALA A 29 -7.22 -2.83 -7.68
C ALA A 29 -5.77 -2.52 -7.29
N GLY A 30 -4.85 -3.41 -7.65
CA GLY A 30 -3.42 -3.17 -7.61
C GLY A 30 -2.90 -2.68 -8.95
N ILE A 31 -1.76 -1.98 -8.93
CA ILE A 31 -0.99 -1.63 -10.13
C ILE A 31 0.43 -2.12 -9.89
N ASP A 32 0.95 -2.94 -10.78
CA ASP A 32 2.30 -3.49 -10.67
C ASP A 32 2.91 -3.63 -12.07
N LEU A 33 4.23 -3.41 -12.19
CA LEU A 33 4.94 -3.59 -13.46
C LEU A 33 5.00 -5.07 -13.88
N ASN A 34 5.15 -5.96 -12.90
CA ASN A 34 5.33 -7.39 -13.05
C ASN A 34 4.43 -8.18 -12.08
N PRO A 35 3.08 -8.13 -12.24
CA PRO A 35 2.18 -8.93 -11.42
C PRO A 35 2.54 -10.42 -11.46
N ILE A 36 2.51 -11.07 -10.30
CA ILE A 36 2.72 -12.51 -10.16
C ILE A 36 1.49 -13.26 -10.68
N ASP A 37 1.69 -14.16 -11.65
CA ASP A 37 0.67 -15.13 -12.05
C ASP A 37 0.68 -16.30 -11.07
N LEU A 38 -0.43 -16.48 -10.35
CA LEU A 38 -0.58 -17.55 -9.37
C LEU A 38 -0.90 -18.93 -10.00
N ASN A 39 -1.03 -18.99 -11.32
CA ASN A 39 -1.12 -20.24 -12.06
C ASN A 39 0.25 -20.73 -12.54
N ASP A 40 1.28 -19.87 -12.47
CA ASP A 40 2.65 -20.21 -12.85
C ASP A 40 3.43 -20.70 -11.60
N PRO A 41 3.78 -22.00 -11.55
CA PRO A 41 4.52 -22.55 -10.41
C PRO A 41 5.92 -21.95 -10.26
N ASP A 42 6.56 -21.50 -11.35
CA ASP A 42 7.90 -20.91 -11.31
C ASP A 42 7.85 -19.48 -10.75
N MET A 43 6.83 -18.69 -11.10
CA MET A 43 6.61 -17.38 -10.48
C MET A 43 6.27 -17.50 -8.98
N ILE A 44 5.50 -18.51 -8.59
CA ILE A 44 5.24 -18.81 -7.18
C ILE A 44 6.53 -19.19 -6.46
N LEU A 45 7.35 -20.05 -7.06
CA LEU A 45 8.63 -20.47 -6.49
C LEU A 45 9.57 -19.27 -6.32
N TRP A 46 9.65 -18.40 -7.34
CA TRP A 46 10.41 -17.16 -7.27
C TRP A 46 9.92 -16.26 -6.12
N LEU A 47 8.61 -16.04 -5.99
CA LEU A 47 8.04 -15.23 -4.91
C LEU A 47 8.40 -15.78 -3.53
N LYS A 48 8.38 -17.11 -3.36
CA LYS A 48 8.80 -17.77 -2.12
C LYS A 48 10.30 -17.62 -1.86
N ALA A 49 11.14 -17.66 -2.89
CA ALA A 49 12.59 -17.49 -2.76
C ALA A 49 12.99 -16.10 -2.23
N LEU A 50 12.10 -15.10 -2.29
CA LEU A 50 12.31 -13.78 -1.69
C LEU A 50 12.15 -13.75 -0.17
N VAL A 51 11.69 -14.84 0.45
CA VAL A 51 11.60 -14.98 1.89
C VAL A 51 12.76 -15.83 2.39
N TRP A 52 13.58 -15.27 3.27
CA TRP A 52 14.73 -15.98 3.84
C TRP A 52 14.30 -17.25 4.61
N PRO A 53 15.10 -18.32 4.59
CA PRO A 53 14.76 -19.60 5.22
C PRO A 53 14.42 -19.50 6.72
N GLU A 54 15.03 -18.57 7.43
CA GLU A 54 14.85 -18.35 8.86
C GLU A 54 13.49 -17.67 9.16
N HIS A 55 12.92 -16.97 8.18
CA HIS A 55 11.67 -16.22 8.31
C HIS A 55 10.44 -17.14 8.15
N ARG A 56 10.38 -18.23 8.91
CA ARG A 56 9.32 -19.25 8.84
C ARG A 56 7.92 -18.66 8.94
N LYS A 57 7.72 -17.69 9.85
CA LYS A 57 6.39 -17.06 10.02
C LYS A 57 5.95 -16.28 8.78
N ARG A 58 6.88 -15.58 8.12
CA ARG A 58 6.58 -14.86 6.88
C ARG A 58 6.29 -15.83 5.73
N MET A 59 7.01 -16.96 5.68
CA MET A 59 6.75 -18.02 4.70
C MET A 59 5.35 -18.64 4.90
N GLU A 60 4.94 -18.91 6.15
CA GLU A 60 3.57 -19.35 6.47
C GLU A 60 2.52 -18.35 5.98
N THR A 61 2.69 -17.06 6.34
CA THR A 61 1.79 -15.99 5.91
C THR A 61 1.71 -15.90 4.38
N LEU A 62 2.85 -15.98 3.69
CA LEU A 62 2.91 -15.94 2.23
C LEU A 62 2.19 -17.14 1.60
N ASN A 63 2.41 -18.36 2.11
CA ASN A 63 1.71 -19.54 1.63
C ASN A 63 0.19 -19.41 1.79
N SER A 64 -0.28 -18.97 2.96
CA SER A 64 -1.71 -18.71 3.19
C SER A 64 -2.25 -17.62 2.26
N ALA A 65 -1.46 -16.59 1.96
CA ALA A 65 -1.86 -15.52 1.06
C ALA A 65 -1.96 -15.98 -0.38
N ILE A 66 -1.03 -16.82 -0.86
CA ILE A 66 -1.08 -17.43 -2.19
C ILE A 66 -2.35 -18.27 -2.33
N GLU A 67 -2.66 -19.13 -1.35
CA GLU A 67 -3.84 -19.98 -1.41
C GLU A 67 -5.15 -19.19 -1.34
N LEU A 68 -5.21 -18.14 -0.51
CA LEU A 68 -6.35 -17.22 -0.48
C LEU A 68 -6.51 -16.48 -1.82
N ALA A 69 -5.41 -15.99 -2.39
CA ALA A 69 -5.43 -15.25 -3.65
C ALA A 69 -5.77 -16.15 -4.86
N LYS A 70 -5.50 -17.46 -4.81
CA LYS A 70 -6.02 -18.41 -5.81
C LYS A 70 -7.54 -18.56 -5.72
N GLN A 71 -8.10 -18.57 -4.51
CA GLN A 71 -9.54 -18.69 -4.29
C GLN A 71 -10.29 -17.39 -4.60
N ILE A 72 -9.68 -16.25 -4.29
CA ILE A 72 -10.23 -14.91 -4.50
C ILE A 72 -9.16 -14.06 -5.21
N PRO A 73 -9.00 -14.22 -6.54
CA PRO A 73 -7.98 -13.51 -7.30
C PRO A 73 -8.10 -11.99 -7.16
N PRO A 74 -7.03 -11.29 -6.73
CA PRO A 74 -7.03 -9.84 -6.71
C PRO A 74 -6.93 -9.30 -8.13
N THR A 75 -7.65 -8.21 -8.41
CA THR A 75 -7.45 -7.45 -9.65
C THR A 75 -6.13 -6.70 -9.57
N VAL A 76 -5.12 -7.11 -10.34
CA VAL A 76 -3.85 -6.39 -10.47
C VAL A 76 -3.63 -6.01 -11.93
N ILE A 77 -3.54 -4.71 -12.18
CA ILE A 77 -3.35 -4.16 -13.51
C ILE A 77 -1.85 -4.08 -13.78
N ARG A 78 -1.39 -4.81 -14.81
CA ARG A 78 -0.01 -4.72 -15.27
C ARG A 78 0.25 -3.35 -15.90
N GLY A 79 1.26 -2.63 -15.41
CA GLY A 79 1.78 -1.45 -16.08
C GLY A 79 2.47 -0.45 -15.16
N ASP A 80 3.05 0.57 -15.79
CA ASP A 80 3.69 1.68 -15.10
C ASP A 80 2.66 2.55 -14.36
N VAL A 81 2.94 2.85 -13.09
CA VAL A 81 2.00 3.56 -12.21
C VAL A 81 1.65 4.95 -12.74
N LEU A 82 2.58 5.69 -13.35
CA LEU A 82 2.30 7.02 -13.89
C LEU A 82 1.37 6.96 -15.10
N THR A 83 1.38 5.84 -15.82
CA THR A 83 0.52 5.63 -16.99
C THR A 83 -0.84 5.05 -16.62
N VAL A 84 -0.87 4.13 -15.66
CA VAL A 84 -2.06 3.35 -15.30
C VAL A 84 -2.93 4.08 -14.28
N LEU A 85 -2.32 4.72 -13.27
CA LEU A 85 -3.07 5.31 -12.16
C LEU A 85 -4.12 6.34 -12.62
N PRO A 86 -3.82 7.31 -13.50
CA PRO A 86 -4.84 8.27 -13.96
C PRO A 86 -6.03 7.60 -14.64
N LYS A 87 -5.78 6.53 -15.42
CA LYS A 87 -6.83 5.77 -16.13
C LYS A 87 -7.69 4.92 -15.19
N VAL A 88 -7.13 4.48 -14.07
CA VAL A 88 -7.88 3.79 -13.02
C VAL A 88 -8.76 4.80 -12.30
N LEU A 89 -8.19 5.91 -11.84
CA LEU A 89 -8.91 6.95 -11.11
C LEU A 89 -10.03 7.59 -11.92
N SER A 90 -9.88 7.74 -13.24
CA SER A 90 -10.92 8.28 -14.12
C SER A 90 -12.15 7.38 -14.24
N LYS A 91 -12.03 6.09 -13.89
CA LYS A 91 -13.16 5.13 -13.90
C LYS A 91 -13.87 5.03 -12.55
N VAL A 92 -13.29 5.63 -11.51
CA VAL A 92 -13.88 5.62 -10.18
C VAL A 92 -15.00 6.66 -10.12
N PRO A 93 -16.22 6.28 -9.70
CA PRO A 93 -17.31 7.22 -9.47
C PRO A 93 -16.91 8.40 -8.57
N VAL A 94 -17.44 9.59 -8.85
CA VAL A 94 -17.07 10.83 -8.15
C VAL A 94 -17.45 10.78 -6.66
N ASP A 95 -18.54 10.10 -6.33
CA ASP A 95 -19.05 9.89 -4.96
C ASP A 95 -18.29 8.81 -4.18
N THR A 96 -17.30 8.15 -4.80
CA THR A 96 -16.47 7.15 -4.14
C THR A 96 -15.14 7.75 -3.70
N ALA A 97 -14.87 7.68 -2.39
CA ALA A 97 -13.56 8.04 -1.83
C ALA A 97 -12.45 7.17 -2.43
N VAL A 98 -11.38 7.81 -2.87
CA VAL A 98 -10.19 7.13 -3.40
C VAL A 98 -9.15 7.03 -2.30
N CYS A 99 -8.73 5.82 -1.98
CA CYS A 99 -7.58 5.55 -1.12
C CYS A 99 -6.46 4.95 -1.95
N ILE A 100 -5.30 5.61 -1.99
CA ILE A 100 -4.09 5.14 -2.68
C ILE A 100 -3.11 4.74 -1.61
N THR A 101 -2.73 3.47 -1.57
CA THR A 101 -1.74 2.97 -0.61
C THR A 101 -0.51 2.44 -1.33
N HIS A 102 0.67 2.81 -0.87
CA HIS A 102 1.91 2.22 -1.33
C HIS A 102 2.85 2.00 -0.15
N SER A 103 3.62 0.91 -0.21
CA SER A 103 4.55 0.54 0.84
C SER A 103 5.88 0.09 0.26
N HIS A 104 6.97 0.75 0.63
CA HIS A 104 8.31 0.42 0.17
C HIS A 104 8.45 0.39 -1.36
N VAL A 105 7.79 1.30 -2.08
CA VAL A 105 7.87 1.38 -3.55
C VAL A 105 8.48 2.71 -3.97
N VAL A 106 7.92 3.82 -3.49
CA VAL A 106 8.28 5.14 -4.00
C VAL A 106 9.68 5.54 -3.55
N TYR A 107 10.19 5.04 -2.42
CA TYR A 107 11.58 5.29 -2.02
C TYR A 107 12.62 4.75 -3.02
N GLN A 108 12.26 3.74 -3.82
CA GLN A 108 13.14 3.12 -4.82
C GLN A 108 13.17 3.91 -6.14
N PHE A 109 12.24 4.84 -6.32
CA PHE A 109 12.15 5.61 -7.56
C PHE A 109 13.31 6.61 -7.66
N PRO A 110 13.88 6.79 -8.87
CA PRO A 110 14.71 7.95 -9.17
C PRO A 110 13.98 9.24 -8.81
N LYS A 111 14.74 10.30 -8.50
CA LYS A 111 14.18 11.58 -8.05
C LYS A 111 13.12 12.11 -9.02
N GLU A 112 13.41 12.07 -10.31
CA GLU A 112 12.54 12.56 -11.38
C GLU A 112 11.22 11.77 -11.42
N LEU A 113 11.28 10.46 -11.15
CA LEU A 113 10.11 9.60 -11.13
C LEU A 113 9.24 9.86 -9.88
N ARG A 114 9.87 10.15 -8.73
CA ARG A 114 9.15 10.57 -7.51
C ARG A 114 8.43 11.89 -7.68
N GLU A 115 9.09 12.86 -8.31
CA GLU A 115 8.49 14.16 -8.62
C GLU A 115 7.29 14.00 -9.54
N ARG A 116 7.43 13.23 -10.63
CA ARG A 116 6.33 12.91 -11.54
C ARG A 116 5.17 12.20 -10.83
N PHE A 117 5.46 11.21 -9.98
CA PHE A 117 4.44 10.53 -9.21
C PHE A 117 3.69 11.51 -8.29
N SER A 118 4.41 12.36 -7.57
CA SER A 118 3.80 13.39 -6.72
C SER A 118 2.93 14.35 -7.53
N SER A 119 3.42 14.83 -8.68
CA SER A 119 2.66 15.70 -9.59
C SER A 119 1.38 15.03 -10.07
N THR A 120 1.43 13.77 -10.50
CA THR A 120 0.25 13.02 -10.94
C THR A 120 -0.79 12.88 -9.83
N ILE A 121 -0.37 12.57 -8.60
CA ILE A 121 -1.29 12.50 -7.45
C ILE A 121 -1.91 13.87 -7.15
N ASN A 122 -1.10 14.94 -7.16
CA ASN A 122 -1.58 16.30 -6.90
C ASN A 122 -2.59 16.75 -7.98
N GLU A 123 -2.32 16.45 -9.25
CA GLU A 123 -3.24 16.75 -10.36
C GLU A 123 -4.57 16.00 -10.19
N CYS A 124 -4.53 14.71 -9.87
CA CYS A 124 -5.74 13.95 -9.60
C CYS A 124 -6.51 14.51 -8.38
N GLY A 125 -5.79 14.86 -7.31
CA GLY A 125 -6.34 15.43 -6.09
C GLY A 125 -6.92 16.84 -6.24
N ALA A 126 -6.55 17.56 -7.30
CA ALA A 126 -7.17 18.84 -7.64
C ALA A 126 -8.59 18.68 -8.20
N HIS A 127 -8.95 17.48 -8.70
CA HIS A 127 -10.23 17.21 -9.35
C HIS A 127 -11.17 16.32 -8.54
N ARG A 128 -10.69 15.68 -7.47
CA ARG A 128 -11.47 14.82 -6.58
C ARG A 128 -10.77 14.60 -5.25
N ASP A 129 -11.53 14.17 -4.26
CA ASP A 129 -10.95 13.81 -2.98
C ASP A 129 -10.10 12.52 -3.09
N ILE A 130 -8.89 12.58 -2.52
CA ILE A 130 -7.92 11.48 -2.50
C ILE A 130 -7.29 11.38 -1.11
N PHE A 131 -7.19 10.16 -0.60
CA PHE A 131 -6.47 9.81 0.61
C PHE A 131 -5.27 8.95 0.23
N GLN A 132 -4.07 9.51 0.27
CA GLN A 132 -2.84 8.79 -0.01
C GLN A 132 -2.19 8.34 1.30
N ILE A 133 -2.06 7.02 1.48
CA ILE A 133 -1.29 6.42 2.58
C ILE A 133 0.07 5.99 2.03
N SER A 134 1.11 6.69 2.47
CA SER A 134 2.50 6.42 2.12
C SER A 134 3.17 5.70 3.29
N TYR A 135 3.69 4.50 3.04
CA TYR A 135 4.49 3.74 4.00
C TYR A 135 5.88 3.51 3.43
N GLU A 136 6.78 4.47 3.62
CA GLU A 136 8.05 4.50 2.91
C GLU A 136 9.24 4.63 3.87
N TRP A 137 10.37 4.06 3.48
CA TRP A 137 11.64 4.25 4.18
C TRP A 137 12.51 5.18 3.37
N TRP A 138 12.37 6.49 3.64
CA TRP A 138 13.10 7.51 2.90
C TRP A 138 14.60 7.50 3.23
N PRO A 139 15.48 7.79 2.23
CA PRO A 139 16.92 7.92 2.48
C PRO A 139 17.22 8.92 3.60
N GLY A 140 18.09 8.53 4.53
CA GLY A 140 18.47 9.35 5.69
C GLY A 140 17.51 9.30 6.87
N LYS A 141 16.44 8.50 6.81
CA LYS A 141 15.57 8.22 7.96
C LYS A 141 16.01 6.95 8.69
N ASP A 142 15.91 6.96 10.02
CA ASP A 142 16.26 5.79 10.85
C ASP A 142 15.25 4.64 10.72
N LYS A 143 14.02 4.96 10.36
CA LYS A 143 12.89 4.03 10.29
C LYS A 143 11.86 4.48 9.27
N PRO A 144 11.09 3.54 8.70
CA PRO A 144 9.95 3.84 7.87
C PRO A 144 8.93 4.78 8.54
N GLU A 145 8.31 5.63 7.73
CA GLU A 145 7.27 6.58 8.11
C GLU A 145 5.95 6.19 7.44
N LEU A 146 4.85 6.23 8.20
CA LEU A 146 3.49 6.12 7.71
C LEU A 146 2.91 7.53 7.66
N GLU A 147 2.59 8.01 6.47
CA GLU A 147 2.09 9.36 6.23
C GLU A 147 0.73 9.31 5.53
N LEU A 148 -0.16 10.21 5.91
CA LEU A 148 -1.41 10.47 5.21
C LEU A 148 -1.30 11.80 4.48
N SER A 149 -1.56 11.78 3.18
CA SER A 149 -1.86 13.00 2.42
C SER A 149 -3.35 13.00 2.07
N THR A 150 -4.09 14.02 2.50
CA THR A 150 -5.47 14.24 2.09
C THR A 150 -5.52 15.33 1.03
N PHE A 151 -6.34 15.11 0.01
CA PHE A 151 -6.76 16.10 -0.96
C PHE A 151 -8.25 16.24 -0.78
N GLU A 152 -8.70 17.38 -0.28
CA GLU A 152 -10.11 17.67 -0.03
C GLU A 152 -10.43 19.04 -0.61
N ASN A 153 -11.41 19.11 -1.52
CA ASN A 153 -11.73 20.34 -2.25
C ASN A 153 -10.49 20.99 -2.93
N GLY A 154 -9.58 20.16 -3.46
CA GLY A 154 -8.34 20.60 -4.10
C GLY A 154 -7.25 21.08 -3.13
N VAL A 155 -7.48 21.05 -1.82
CA VAL A 155 -6.49 21.44 -0.81
C VAL A 155 -5.75 20.20 -0.31
N LYS A 156 -4.42 20.20 -0.46
CA LYS A 156 -3.56 19.16 0.07
C LYS A 156 -3.19 19.41 1.52
N ARG A 157 -3.33 18.40 2.37
CA ARG A 157 -2.75 18.36 3.72
C ARG A 157 -1.92 17.09 3.86
N GLN A 158 -0.86 17.15 4.66
CA GLN A 158 -0.01 16.00 4.92
C GLN A 158 0.23 15.88 6.42
N GLN A 159 0.21 14.65 6.92
CA GLN A 159 0.41 14.34 8.33
C GLN A 159 1.22 13.05 8.47
N LEU A 160 2.28 13.10 9.27
CA LEU A 160 2.95 11.90 9.76
C LEU A 160 2.02 11.22 10.78
N LEU A 161 1.63 9.97 10.51
CA LEU A 161 0.76 9.18 11.38
C LEU A 161 1.55 8.32 12.35
N ALA A 162 2.61 7.67 11.87
CA ALA A 162 3.36 6.71 12.67
C ALA A 162 4.79 6.49 12.16
N TYR A 163 5.63 5.95 13.04
CA TYR A 163 6.87 5.28 12.66
C TYR A 163 6.66 3.76 12.67
N CYS A 164 7.28 3.03 11.75
CA CYS A 164 7.00 1.62 11.55
C CYS A 164 8.27 0.76 11.49
N ASN A 165 8.15 -0.52 11.84
CA ASN A 165 9.08 -1.57 11.41
C ASN A 165 9.06 -1.68 9.87
N PRO A 166 10.12 -2.08 9.14
CA PRO A 166 10.07 -2.29 7.68
C PRO A 166 9.15 -3.41 7.16
N HIS A 167 8.67 -4.28 8.05
CA HIS A 167 7.82 -5.42 7.73
C HIS A 167 6.52 -5.44 8.55
N GLY A 168 6.17 -4.30 9.17
CA GLY A 168 4.90 -4.15 9.91
C GLY A 168 4.85 -4.85 11.26
N GLU A 169 5.97 -5.34 11.79
CA GLU A 169 6.00 -6.04 13.10
C GLU A 169 5.62 -5.12 14.27
N TRP A 170 5.93 -3.83 14.15
CA TRP A 170 5.54 -2.83 15.11
C TRP A 170 5.21 -1.49 14.42
N LEU A 171 4.36 -0.73 15.09
CA LEU A 171 3.96 0.62 14.71
C LEU A 171 3.94 1.50 15.95
N GLN A 172 4.54 2.68 15.87
CA GLN A 172 4.48 3.70 16.90
C GLN A 172 3.66 4.89 16.37
N TRP A 173 2.43 5.02 16.84
CA TRP A 173 1.53 6.10 16.44
C TRP A 173 1.95 7.42 17.09
N VAL A 174 1.89 8.52 16.33
CA VAL A 174 2.36 9.85 16.77
C VAL A 174 1.42 11.00 16.40
N ALA A 175 0.32 10.72 15.70
CA ALA A 175 -0.69 11.69 15.28
C ALA A 175 -1.79 11.90 16.33
#